data_AF-B4UN13-F1
#
_entry.id   AF-B4UN13-F1
#
_cell.length_a   1.000
_cell.length_b   1.000
_cell.length_c   1.000
_cell.angle_alpha   90.00
_cell.angle_beta   90.00
_cell.angle_gamma   90.00
#
_symmetry.space_group_name_H-M   'P 1'
#
loop_
_entity.id
_entity.type
_entity.pdbx_description
1 polymer ?
#
loop_
_entity_poly.entity_id
_entity_poly.type
_entity_poly.pdbx_seq_one_letter_code
_entity_poly.pdbx_strand_id
1 'polypeptide(L)'
;MSYNALFLQEKYETSTPFTPFIELSRQPKLAFVTLLLALLTISLALATAGSSKGFVQKFIYYTILTAIGSLFFGIGTVFLSNSFGVYV
;
A
#
# COMPACT_ATOMS: atom_id res chain seq x y z
N MET A 1 36.33 -4.05 -6.72
CA MET A 1 36.23 -4.10 -5.25
C MET A 1 36.57 -5.51 -4.80
N SER A 2 37.60 -5.67 -3.96
CA SER A 2 38.03 -7.00 -3.47
C SER A 2 37.07 -7.49 -2.38
N TYR A 3 36.70 -8.78 -2.39
CA TYR A 3 35.85 -9.44 -1.39
C TYR A 3 36.29 -9.12 0.05
N ASN A 4 37.59 -9.08 0.28
CA ASN A 4 38.20 -8.72 1.57
C ASN A 4 37.84 -7.30 2.02
N ALA A 5 37.68 -6.33 1.12
CA ALA A 5 37.31 -4.96 1.48
C ALA A 5 35.83 -4.78 1.81
N LEU A 6 34.95 -5.72 1.45
CA LEU A 6 33.52 -5.68 1.76
C LEU A 6 33.21 -6.45 3.06
N PHE A 7 33.96 -7.53 3.31
CA PHE A 7 33.75 -8.43 4.44
C PHE A 7 34.64 -8.12 5.64
N LEU A 8 35.94 -7.82 5.43
CA LEU A 8 36.89 -7.53 6.53
C LEU A 8 36.90 -6.05 6.94
N GLN A 9 36.52 -5.15 6.04
CA GLN A 9 36.65 -3.71 6.28
C GLN A 9 35.39 -3.17 6.95
N GLU A 10 35.10 -3.65 8.17
CA GLU A 10 34.21 -3.08 9.19
C GLU A 10 32.74 -2.83 8.79
N LYS A 11 32.37 -2.76 7.51
CA LYS A 11 31.07 -2.28 7.03
C LYS A 11 29.94 -3.28 7.25
N TYR A 12 30.22 -4.58 7.23
CA TYR A 12 29.17 -5.57 7.48
C TYR A 12 28.93 -5.74 8.98
N GLU A 13 29.99 -5.89 9.78
CA GLU A 13 29.86 -6.07 11.24
C GLU A 13 29.48 -4.80 12.01
N THR A 14 29.83 -3.61 11.51
CA THR A 14 29.41 -2.32 12.11
C THR A 14 28.13 -1.76 11.52
N SER A 15 27.56 -2.37 10.48
CA SER A 15 26.29 -1.92 9.94
C SER A 15 25.13 -2.22 10.90
N THR A 16 24.23 -1.26 11.04
CA THR A 16 22.97 -1.48 11.75
C THR A 16 22.14 -2.51 10.99
N PRO A 17 21.64 -3.56 11.65
CA PRO A 17 20.74 -4.52 11.03
C PRO A 17 19.56 -3.81 10.38
N PHE A 18 19.10 -4.31 9.24
CA PHE A 18 17.91 -3.78 8.59
C PHE A 18 16.70 -3.95 9.50
N THR A 19 16.12 -2.82 9.92
CA THR A 19 14.83 -2.79 10.59
C THR A 19 13.74 -2.58 9.55
N PRO A 20 12.80 -3.54 9.40
CA PRO A 20 11.75 -3.41 8.41
C PRO A 20 10.85 -2.21 8.75
N PHE A 21 10.44 -1.46 7.71
CA PHE A 21 9.49 -0.37 7.88
C PHE A 21 8.15 -0.86 8.47
N ILE A 22 7.68 -2.04 8.01
CA ILE A 22 6.50 -2.72 8.54
C ILE A 22 6.80 -4.21 8.69
N GLU A 23 6.68 -4.72 9.91
CA GLU A 23 6.84 -6.14 10.22
C GLU A 23 5.83 -7.02 9.48
N LEU A 24 6.30 -8.14 8.93
CA LEU A 24 5.49 -9.12 8.20
C LEU A 24 4.29 -9.63 9.02
N SER A 25 4.46 -9.81 10.34
CA SER A 25 3.42 -10.24 11.27
C SER A 25 2.20 -9.30 11.30
N ARG A 26 2.40 -8.02 10.96
CA ARG A 26 1.36 -6.98 10.97
C ARG A 26 0.74 -6.74 9.60
N GLN A 27 1.42 -7.12 8.52
CA GLN A 27 0.98 -6.88 7.15
C GLN A 27 -0.40 -7.50 6.82
N PRO A 28 -0.78 -8.72 7.27
CA PRO A 28 -2.11 -9.26 6.99
C PRO A 28 -3.25 -8.41 7.56
N LYS A 29 -3.06 -7.88 8.79
CA LYS A 29 -4.05 -7.01 9.44
C LYS A 29 -4.14 -5.66 8.72
N LEU A 30 -3.01 -5.11 8.31
CA LEU A 30 -2.96 -3.85 7.56
C LEU A 30 -3.56 -4.00 6.16
N ALA A 31 -3.31 -5.13 5.48
CA ALA A 31 -3.93 -5.48 4.21
C ALA A 31 -5.46 -5.50 4.34
N PHE A 32 -5.98 -6.18 5.36
CA PHE A 32 -7.42 -6.23 5.60
C PHE A 32 -8.02 -4.83 5.79
N VAL A 33 -7.43 -4.00 6.66
CA VAL A 33 -7.94 -2.65 6.94
C VAL A 33 -7.88 -1.75 5.69
N THR A 34 -6.75 -1.75 4.98
CA THR A 34 -6.59 -0.92 3.77
C THR A 34 -7.50 -1.37 2.63
N LEU A 35 -7.66 -2.67 2.42
CA LEU A 35 -8.59 -3.20 1.41
C LEU A 35 -10.06 -2.92 1.78
N LEU A 36 -10.42 -2.95 3.06
CA LEU A 36 -11.75 -2.56 3.51
C LEU A 36 -12.03 -1.07 3.21
N LEU A 37 -11.07 -0.19 3.50
CA LEU A 37 -11.18 1.23 3.17
C LEU A 37 -11.25 1.46 1.65
N ALA A 38 -10.47 0.73 0.86
CA ALA A 38 -10.53 0.76 -0.59
C ALA A 38 -11.92 0.35 -1.09
N LEU A 39 -12.47 -0.75 -0.57
CA LEU A 39 -13.80 -1.24 -0.94
C LEU A 39 -14.87 -0.19 -0.63
N LEU A 40 -14.85 0.41 0.56
CA LEU A 40 -15.82 1.44 0.97
C LEU A 40 -15.74 2.68 0.07
N THR A 41 -14.52 3.18 -0.18
CA THR A 41 -14.31 4.41 -0.96
C THR A 41 -14.65 4.22 -2.45
N ILE A 42 -14.27 3.08 -3.04
CA ILE A 42 -14.64 2.74 -4.42
C ILE A 42 -16.15 2.54 -4.54
N SER A 43 -16.79 1.87 -3.57
CA SER A 43 -18.25 1.69 -3.57
C SER A 43 -18.97 3.04 -3.51
N LEU A 44 -18.49 3.97 -2.68
CA LEU A 44 -19.03 5.32 -2.58
C LEU A 44 -18.79 6.14 -3.87
N ALA A 45 -17.65 5.93 -4.53
CA ALA A 45 -17.38 6.56 -5.83
C ALA A 45 -18.41 6.11 -6.87
N LEU A 46 -18.69 4.80 -6.96
CA LEU A 46 -19.69 4.25 -7.87
C LEU A 46 -21.09 4.78 -7.56
N ALA A 47 -21.48 4.85 -6.29
CA ALA A 47 -22.75 5.45 -5.88
C ALA A 47 -22.84 6.94 -6.29
N THR A 48 -21.72 7.67 -6.23
CA THR A 48 -21.66 9.07 -6.65
C THR A 48 -21.85 9.22 -8.16
N ALA A 49 -21.27 8.33 -8.96
CA ALA A 49 -21.45 8.31 -10.41
C ALA A 49 -22.93 8.11 -10.80
N GLY A 50 -23.64 7.21 -10.09
CA GLY A 50 -25.06 6.93 -10.29
C GLY A 50 -26.04 7.94 -9.69
N SER A 51 -25.57 8.94 -8.95
CA SER A 51 -26.44 9.92 -8.27
C SER A 51 -27.19 10.85 -9.25
N SER A 52 -28.16 11.63 -8.79
CA SER A 52 -28.84 12.66 -9.60
C SER A 52 -28.11 14.01 -9.64
N LYS A 53 -26.90 14.12 -9.09
CA LYS A 53 -26.11 15.36 -9.03
C LYS A 53 -25.70 15.88 -10.42
N GLY A 54 -25.35 17.16 -10.51
CA GLY A 54 -24.82 17.77 -11.72
C GLY A 54 -23.48 17.15 -12.16
N PHE A 55 -23.19 17.18 -13.46
CA PHE A 55 -22.01 16.52 -14.05
C PHE A 55 -20.69 16.93 -13.38
N VAL A 56 -20.45 18.23 -13.19
CA VAL A 56 -19.21 18.75 -12.60
C VAL A 56 -19.02 18.24 -11.16
N GLN A 57 -20.09 18.25 -10.36
CA GLN A 57 -20.05 17.76 -8.99
C GLN A 57 -19.77 16.25 -8.96
N LYS A 58 -20.43 15.48 -9.82
CA LYS A 58 -20.17 14.04 -9.96
C LYS A 58 -18.72 13.77 -10.32
N PHE A 59 -18.19 14.48 -11.30
CA PHE A 59 -16.81 14.32 -11.75
C PHE A 59 -15.83 14.58 -10.60
N ILE A 60 -15.95 15.73 -9.91
CA ILE A 60 -15.06 16.08 -8.80
C ILE A 60 -15.10 15.02 -7.68
N TYR A 61 -16.29 14.67 -7.20
CA TYR A 61 -16.43 13.69 -6.11
C TYR A 61 -15.96 12.30 -6.53
N TYR A 62 -16.31 11.88 -7.75
CA TYR A 62 -15.88 10.59 -8.28
C TYR A 62 -14.36 10.51 -8.38
N THR A 63 -13.70 11.52 -8.95
CA THR A 63 -12.24 11.57 -9.09
C THR A 63 -11.54 11.53 -7.73
N ILE A 64 -12.02 12.31 -6.75
CA ILE A 64 -11.42 12.31 -5.40
C ILE A 64 -11.59 10.94 -4.73
N LEU A 65 -12.80 10.38 -4.76
CA LEU A 65 -13.07 9.09 -4.10
C LEU A 65 -12.32 7.93 -4.77
N THR A 66 -12.23 7.92 -6.10
CA THR A 66 -11.46 6.90 -6.84
C THR A 66 -9.96 7.05 -6.63
N ALA A 67 -9.42 8.27 -6.55
CA ALA A 67 -8.01 8.48 -6.23
C ALA A 67 -7.66 7.94 -4.84
N ILE A 68 -8.47 8.25 -3.82
CA ILE A 68 -8.29 7.75 -2.45
C ILE A 68 -8.44 6.22 -2.41
N GLY A 69 -9.47 5.68 -3.06
CA GLY A 69 -9.70 4.23 -3.11
C GLY A 69 -8.59 3.47 -3.82
N SER A 70 -8.05 4.03 -4.91
CA SER A 70 -6.90 3.46 -5.63
C SER A 70 -5.64 3.43 -4.77
N LEU A 71 -5.37 4.49 -3.99
CA LEU A 71 -4.25 4.52 -3.06
C LEU A 71 -4.35 3.41 -2.01
N PHE A 72 -5.51 3.27 -1.36
CA PHE A 72 -5.72 2.21 -0.37
C PHE A 72 -5.66 0.81 -1.00
N PHE A 73 -6.19 0.64 -2.21
CA PHE A 73 -6.15 -0.63 -2.92
C PHE A 73 -4.72 -1.05 -3.27
N GLY A 74 -3.91 -0.11 -3.76
CA GLY A 74 -2.50 -0.38 -4.09
C GLY A 74 -1.70 -0.82 -2.87
N ILE A 75 -1.78 -0.04 -1.77
CA ILE A 75 -1.10 -0.38 -0.51
C ILE A 75 -1.59 -1.72 0.05
N GLY A 76 -2.91 -1.94 0.05
CA GLY A 76 -3.50 -3.16 0.55
C GLY A 76 -3.09 -4.39 -0.24
N THR A 77 -3.01 -4.27 -1.57
CA THR A 77 -2.52 -5.34 -2.44
C THR A 77 -1.06 -5.69 -2.15
N VAL A 78 -0.18 -4.70 -1.91
CA VAL A 78 1.22 -4.97 -1.54
C VAL A 78 1.32 -5.75 -0.23
N PHE A 79 0.62 -5.30 0.82
CA PHE A 79 0.61 -6.03 2.09
C PHE A 79 0.00 -7.42 1.97
N LEU A 80 -1.03 -7.59 1.14
CA LEU A 80 -1.66 -8.88 0.89
C LEU A 80 -0.72 -9.83 0.17
N SER A 81 -0.05 -9.39 -0.90
CA SER A 81 0.93 -10.18 -1.66
C SER A 81 2.07 -10.67 -0.77
N ASN A 82 2.60 -9.79 0.08
CA ASN A 82 3.63 -10.15 1.05
C ASN A 82 3.12 -11.13 2.12
N SER A 83 1.85 -11.01 2.52
CA SER A 83 1.22 -11.92 3.49
C SER A 83 1.02 -13.33 2.93
N PHE A 84 0.86 -13.47 1.62
CA PHE A 84 0.82 -14.76 0.92
C PHE A 84 2.21 -15.32 0.60
N GLY A 85 3.29 -14.62 0.94
CA GLY A 85 4.66 -15.08 0.73
C GLY A 85 5.15 -14.99 -0.71
N VAL A 86 4.45 -14.23 -1.57
CA VAL A 86 4.93 -13.94 -2.93
C VAL A 86 6.09 -12.95 -2.89
N TYR A 87 6.08 -12.05 -1.89
CA TYR A 87 7.04 -10.98 -1.63
C TYR A 87 7.29 -10.07 -2.86
N VAL A 88 7.07 -8.76 -2.67
CA VAL A 88 7.45 -7.74 -3.65
C VAL A 88 8.75 -7.08 -3.24
#